data_AF-A0A235H2H8-F1
#
_entry.id   AF-A0A235H2H8-F1
#
_cell.length_a   1.000
_cell.length_b   1.000
_cell.length_c   1.000
_cell.angle_alpha   90.00
_cell.angle_beta   90.00
_cell.angle_gamma   90.00
#
_symmetry.space_group_name_H-M   'P 1'
#
loop_
_entity.id
_entity.type
_entity.pdbx_description
1 polymer ?
#
loop_
_entity_poly.entity_id
_entity_poly.type
_entity_poly.pdbx_seq_one_letter_code
_entity_poly.pdbx_strand_id
1 'polypeptide(L)'
;ERLEAERRADEAQRARETAIGEEIAALIDGVSKGDLSRRLDLTGKDGFYKTMSEGINRLTDTVEAVIADLGAVLSALAQGDLNKRVERDYQGAFQTLKTDVNATSAKLSEIVGQITQAADTIASAAGEVSIGSSDLAERTEQQASSLEETAASMEELGATVRSNADNAQRANGMAADARTAAESGGTVADSAIEAMKRIEASSRKITDIIGVIDEIAFQTNLLALNAAVEAARAGDAGRGFAVVAQEVRNLAQRSAQASKEIKGLILDSDSQVKDGVELVKKAG
;
A
#
# COMPACT_ATOMS: atom_id res chain seq x y z
N GLU A 1 -113.28 63.32 -17.22
CA GLU A 1 -113.47 61.86 -17.07
C GLU A 1 -112.62 61.00 -18.01
N ARG A 2 -112.91 60.82 -19.32
CA ARG A 2 -112.07 59.94 -20.19
C ARG A 2 -110.60 60.39 -20.33
N LEU A 3 -110.35 61.69 -20.54
CA LEU A 3 -109.00 62.27 -20.62
C LEU A 3 -108.22 62.23 -19.29
N GLU A 4 -108.92 62.22 -18.15
CA GLU A 4 -108.29 62.12 -16.82
C GLU A 4 -107.98 60.66 -16.46
N ALA A 5 -108.81 59.71 -16.87
CA ALA A 5 -108.54 58.28 -16.74
C ALA A 5 -107.34 57.85 -17.61
N GLU A 6 -107.23 58.42 -18.81
CA GLU A 6 -106.12 58.18 -19.73
C GLU A 6 -104.81 58.78 -19.18
N ARG A 7 -104.83 60.02 -18.66
CA ARG A 7 -103.66 60.60 -17.97
C ARG A 7 -103.25 59.84 -16.72
N ARG A 8 -104.18 59.33 -15.91
CA ARG A 8 -103.86 58.52 -14.73
C ARG A 8 -103.27 57.16 -15.11
N ALA A 9 -103.75 56.55 -16.19
CA ALA A 9 -103.19 55.31 -16.71
C ALA A 9 -101.76 55.51 -17.25
N ASP A 10 -101.52 56.61 -17.98
CA ASP A 10 -100.20 57.00 -18.48
C ASP A 10 -99.22 57.35 -17.34
N GLU A 11 -99.67 58.10 -16.33
CA GLU A 11 -98.87 58.43 -15.14
C GLU A 11 -98.55 57.17 -14.32
N ALA A 12 -99.51 56.26 -14.14
CA ALA A 12 -99.28 54.97 -13.48
C ALA A 12 -98.33 54.07 -14.28
N GLN A 13 -98.42 54.07 -15.62
CA GLN A 13 -97.50 53.34 -16.48
C GLN A 13 -96.09 53.91 -16.37
N ARG A 14 -95.89 55.23 -16.47
CA ARG A 14 -94.57 55.87 -16.32
C ARG A 14 -93.97 55.65 -14.93
N ALA A 15 -94.79 55.69 -13.88
CA ALA A 15 -94.34 55.39 -12.52
C ALA A 15 -93.88 53.92 -12.39
N ARG A 16 -94.61 52.97 -12.99
CA ARG A 16 -94.22 51.55 -13.06
C ARG A 16 -92.93 51.36 -13.84
N GLU A 17 -92.77 52.02 -14.98
CA GLU A 17 -91.55 51.95 -15.78
C GLU A 17 -90.33 52.53 -15.05
N THR A 18 -90.51 53.65 -14.34
CA THR A 18 -89.45 54.27 -13.53
C THR A 18 -89.04 53.35 -12.38
N ALA A 19 -90.00 52.74 -11.67
CA ALA A 19 -89.73 51.82 -10.57
C ALA A 19 -88.98 50.56 -11.05
N ILE A 20 -89.35 50.00 -12.20
CA ILE A 20 -88.63 48.85 -12.80
C ILE A 20 -87.20 49.25 -13.19
N GLY A 21 -87.03 50.46 -13.74
CA GLY A 21 -85.71 51.01 -14.09
C GLY A 21 -84.80 51.17 -12.86
N GLU A 22 -85.34 51.70 -11.76
CA GLU A 22 -84.60 51.83 -10.49
C GLU A 22 -84.22 50.47 -9.90
N GLU A 23 -85.11 49.48 -9.95
CA GLU A 23 -84.84 48.12 -9.49
C GLU A 23 -83.72 47.44 -10.31
N ILE A 24 -83.76 47.60 -11.63
CA ILE A 24 -82.69 47.11 -12.54
C ILE A 24 -81.37 47.80 -12.23
N ALA A 25 -81.37 49.13 -12.07
CA ALA A 25 -80.16 49.89 -11.76
C ALA A 25 -79.56 49.45 -10.41
N ALA A 26 -80.40 49.22 -9.40
CA ALA A 26 -79.96 48.73 -8.09
C ALA A 26 -79.36 47.32 -8.17
N LEU A 27 -79.93 46.41 -8.97
CA LEU A 27 -79.34 45.09 -9.18
C LEU A 27 -77.99 45.19 -9.90
N ILE A 28 -77.90 45.99 -10.97
CA ILE A 28 -76.65 46.17 -11.72
C ILE A 28 -75.53 46.73 -10.81
N ASP A 29 -75.85 47.72 -9.97
CA ASP A 29 -74.89 48.25 -8.99
C ASP A 29 -74.44 47.16 -8.01
N GLY A 30 -75.37 46.34 -7.50
CA GLY A 30 -75.05 45.20 -6.63
C GLY A 30 -74.13 44.17 -7.30
N VAL A 31 -74.48 43.74 -8.52
CA VAL A 31 -73.70 42.79 -9.32
C VAL A 31 -72.30 43.36 -9.62
N SER A 32 -72.19 44.65 -9.92
CA SER A 32 -70.90 45.32 -10.17
C SER A 32 -69.98 45.32 -8.94
N LYS A 33 -70.55 45.22 -7.74
CA LYS A 33 -69.84 45.11 -6.45
C LYS A 33 -69.64 43.66 -6.00
N GLY A 34 -70.07 42.67 -6.80
CA GLY A 34 -69.95 41.25 -6.50
C GLY A 34 -71.10 40.65 -5.69
N ASP A 35 -72.19 41.40 -5.43
CA ASP A 35 -73.41 40.82 -4.85
C ASP A 35 -74.22 40.13 -5.95
N LEU A 36 -73.99 38.83 -6.11
CA LEU A 36 -74.69 37.98 -7.07
C LEU A 36 -75.87 37.24 -6.45
N SER A 37 -76.26 37.53 -5.20
CA SER A 37 -77.31 36.80 -4.48
C SER A 37 -78.73 37.30 -4.78
N ARG A 38 -78.86 38.49 -5.38
CA ARG A 38 -80.14 39.17 -5.62
C ARG A 38 -80.71 38.90 -7.00
N ARG A 39 -82.03 38.97 -7.14
CA ARG A 39 -82.77 38.81 -8.40
C ARG A 39 -83.85 39.88 -8.51
N LEU A 40 -84.20 40.25 -9.74
CA LEU A 40 -85.35 41.10 -10.02
C LEU A 40 -86.64 40.33 -9.74
N ASP A 41 -87.58 40.98 -9.07
CA ASP A 41 -88.92 40.43 -8.86
C ASP A 41 -89.68 40.38 -10.19
N LEU A 42 -90.35 39.28 -10.51
CA LEU A 42 -91.12 39.16 -11.74
C LEU A 42 -92.60 39.52 -11.55
N THR A 43 -93.02 39.74 -10.30
CA THR A 43 -94.41 40.02 -9.94
C THR A 43 -94.85 41.34 -10.54
N GLY A 44 -95.98 41.32 -11.27
CA GLY A 44 -96.51 42.54 -11.88
C GLY A 44 -95.60 43.14 -12.93
N LYS A 45 -94.80 42.34 -13.65
CA LYS A 45 -94.08 42.72 -14.89
C LYS A 45 -94.64 41.92 -16.05
N ASP A 46 -94.90 42.59 -17.17
CA ASP A 46 -95.47 41.97 -18.38
C ASP A 46 -94.70 42.41 -19.64
N GLY A 47 -94.86 41.65 -20.72
CA GLY A 47 -94.26 41.95 -22.02
C GLY A 47 -92.74 42.08 -21.95
N PHE A 48 -92.22 43.20 -22.45
CA PHE A 48 -90.78 43.48 -22.54
C PHE A 48 -90.07 43.46 -21.19
N TYR A 49 -90.64 44.08 -20.16
CA TYR A 49 -89.99 44.21 -18.84
C TYR A 49 -89.84 42.86 -18.12
N LYS A 50 -90.78 41.93 -18.34
CA LYS A 50 -90.68 40.57 -17.83
C LYS A 50 -89.54 39.81 -18.51
N THR A 51 -89.52 39.80 -19.84
CA THR A 51 -88.47 39.13 -20.63
C THR A 51 -87.08 39.68 -20.30
N MET A 52 -86.96 41.01 -20.14
CA MET A 52 -85.71 41.65 -19.72
C MET A 52 -85.30 41.20 -18.31
N SER A 53 -86.22 41.22 -17.35
CA SER A 53 -85.93 40.82 -15.97
C SER A 53 -85.52 39.35 -15.86
N GLU A 54 -86.19 38.46 -16.60
CA GLU A 54 -85.80 37.04 -16.72
C GLU A 54 -84.43 36.87 -17.40
N GLY A 55 -84.11 37.70 -18.40
CA GLY A 55 -82.79 37.72 -19.03
C GLY A 55 -81.67 38.13 -18.06
N ILE A 56 -81.89 39.20 -17.28
CA ILE A 56 -80.94 39.70 -16.27
C ILE A 56 -80.76 38.67 -15.15
N ASN A 57 -81.84 38.06 -14.68
CA ASN A 57 -81.77 37.00 -13.66
C ASN A 57 -80.95 35.81 -14.16
N ARG A 58 -81.20 35.31 -15.39
CA ARG A 58 -80.40 34.23 -16.00
C ARG A 58 -78.92 34.58 -16.17
N LEU A 59 -78.61 35.82 -16.54
CA LEU A 59 -77.24 36.30 -16.64
C LEU A 59 -76.57 36.31 -15.26
N THR A 60 -77.28 36.79 -14.24
CA THR A 60 -76.79 36.81 -12.86
C THR A 60 -76.57 35.40 -12.32
N ASP A 61 -77.51 34.47 -12.55
CA ASP A 61 -77.38 33.04 -12.19
C ASP A 61 -76.13 32.42 -12.83
N THR A 62 -75.87 32.75 -14.10
CA THR A 62 -74.72 32.19 -14.84
C THR A 62 -73.41 32.72 -14.28
N VAL A 63 -73.32 34.03 -14.01
CA VAL A 63 -72.10 34.63 -13.43
C VAL A 63 -71.86 34.12 -12.02
N GLU A 64 -72.91 34.00 -11.19
CA GLU A 64 -72.81 33.44 -9.83
C GLU A 64 -72.25 32.02 -9.85
N ALA A 65 -72.81 31.16 -10.70
CA ALA A 65 -72.36 29.79 -10.88
C ALA A 65 -70.87 29.70 -11.26
N VAL A 66 -70.45 30.47 -12.26
CA VAL A 66 -69.05 30.47 -12.74
C VAL A 66 -68.10 30.93 -11.64
N ILE A 67 -68.41 32.04 -10.97
CA ILE A 67 -67.55 32.58 -9.91
C ILE A 67 -67.47 31.63 -8.72
N ALA A 68 -68.58 31.01 -8.32
CA ALA A 68 -68.60 30.04 -7.23
C ALA A 68 -67.77 28.79 -7.56
N ASP A 69 -67.94 28.22 -8.77
CA ASP A 69 -67.22 27.02 -9.19
C ASP A 69 -65.70 27.30 -9.33
N LEU A 70 -65.30 28.42 -9.96
CA LEU A 70 -63.89 28.81 -10.08
C LEU A 70 -63.28 29.12 -8.70
N GLY A 71 -64.01 29.83 -7.84
CA GLY A 71 -63.58 30.14 -6.47
C GLY A 71 -63.34 28.88 -5.64
N ALA A 72 -64.19 27.87 -5.77
CA ALA A 72 -64.02 26.59 -5.09
C ALA A 72 -62.73 25.86 -5.52
N VAL A 73 -62.45 25.81 -6.83
CA VAL A 73 -61.22 25.18 -7.35
C VAL A 73 -59.97 25.97 -6.97
N LEU A 74 -60.00 27.30 -7.09
CA LEU A 74 -58.86 28.14 -6.70
C LEU A 74 -58.57 28.09 -5.19
N SER A 75 -59.61 28.01 -4.36
CA SER A 75 -59.46 27.83 -2.91
C SER A 75 -58.85 26.47 -2.57
N ALA A 76 -59.29 25.40 -3.24
CA ALA A 76 -58.69 24.08 -3.11
C ALA A 76 -57.22 24.07 -3.56
N LEU A 77 -56.91 24.72 -4.69
CA LEU A 77 -55.56 24.88 -5.21
C LEU A 77 -54.65 25.61 -4.20
N ALA A 78 -55.14 26.67 -3.57
CA ALA A 78 -54.41 27.41 -2.54
C ALA A 78 -54.14 26.56 -1.28
N GLN A 79 -54.98 25.57 -1.01
CA GLN A 79 -54.79 24.60 0.08
C GLN A 79 -53.94 23.39 -0.33
N GLY A 80 -53.48 23.34 -1.59
CA GLY A 80 -52.67 22.24 -2.12
C GLY A 80 -53.48 21.05 -2.65
N ASP A 81 -54.81 21.15 -2.72
CA ASP A 81 -55.64 20.13 -3.37
C ASP A 81 -55.70 20.38 -4.88
N LEU A 82 -54.87 19.62 -5.61
CA LEU A 82 -54.75 19.68 -7.06
C LEU A 82 -55.76 18.77 -7.78
N ASN A 83 -56.69 18.12 -7.08
CA ASN A 83 -57.64 17.17 -7.66
C ASN A 83 -59.01 17.79 -7.98
N LYS A 84 -59.34 18.94 -7.38
CA LYS A 84 -60.61 19.65 -7.62
C LYS A 84 -60.70 20.22 -9.04
N ARG A 85 -61.85 20.01 -9.70
CA ARG A 85 -62.14 20.49 -11.05
C ARG A 85 -63.51 21.15 -11.13
N VAL A 86 -63.66 22.07 -12.07
CA VAL A 86 -64.97 22.59 -12.47
C VAL A 86 -65.60 21.57 -13.41
N GLU A 87 -66.70 20.95 -12.97
CA GLU A 87 -67.42 19.92 -13.74
C GLU A 87 -68.58 20.51 -14.57
N ARG A 88 -69.21 21.58 -14.09
CA ARG A 88 -70.39 22.20 -14.73
C ARG A 88 -70.08 22.67 -16.15
N ASP A 89 -71.01 22.49 -17.08
CA ASP A 89 -70.85 22.92 -18.47
C ASP A 89 -71.11 24.41 -18.64
N TYR A 90 -70.23 25.05 -19.39
CA TYR A 90 -70.30 26.47 -19.71
C TYR A 90 -70.15 26.66 -21.23
N GLN A 91 -70.38 27.89 -21.70
CA GLN A 91 -70.24 28.24 -23.11
C GLN A 91 -69.43 29.53 -23.28
N GLY A 92 -68.85 29.71 -24.47
CA GLY A 92 -68.07 30.90 -24.80
C GLY A 92 -66.92 31.15 -23.81
N ALA A 93 -66.79 32.39 -23.35
CA ALA A 93 -65.70 32.81 -22.45
C ALA A 93 -65.69 32.05 -21.11
N PHE A 94 -66.86 31.67 -20.58
CA PHE A 94 -66.94 30.90 -19.33
C PHE A 94 -66.42 29.47 -19.48
N GLN A 95 -66.61 28.85 -20.66
CA GLN A 95 -66.02 27.55 -20.97
C GLN A 95 -64.50 27.64 -21.07
N THR A 96 -63.98 28.72 -21.65
CA THR A 96 -62.53 28.98 -21.69
C THR A 96 -61.96 29.10 -20.29
N LEU A 97 -62.58 29.88 -19.40
CA LEU A 97 -62.15 30.00 -18.00
C LEU A 97 -62.16 28.66 -17.25
N LYS A 98 -63.22 27.85 -17.39
CA LYS A 98 -63.28 26.48 -16.85
C LYS A 98 -62.09 25.65 -17.35
N THR A 99 -61.84 25.70 -18.65
CA THR A 99 -60.78 24.92 -19.30
C THR A 99 -59.41 25.33 -18.78
N ASP A 100 -59.14 26.63 -18.70
CA ASP A 100 -57.85 27.17 -18.27
C ASP A 100 -57.56 26.87 -16.79
N VAL A 101 -58.55 26.99 -15.90
CA VAL A 101 -58.39 26.64 -14.48
C VAL A 101 -58.18 25.14 -14.30
N ASN A 102 -58.97 24.30 -14.99
CA ASN A 102 -58.78 22.85 -14.92
C ASN A 102 -57.42 22.41 -15.49
N ALA A 103 -56.97 23.04 -16.59
CA ALA A 103 -55.66 22.80 -17.18
C ALA A 103 -54.52 23.22 -16.24
N THR A 104 -54.68 24.35 -15.55
CA THR A 104 -53.71 24.83 -14.55
C THR A 104 -53.56 23.83 -13.40
N SER A 105 -54.69 23.38 -12.81
CA SER A 105 -54.65 22.37 -11.75
C SER A 105 -54.06 21.04 -12.22
N ALA A 106 -54.35 20.62 -13.46
CA ALA A 106 -53.76 19.43 -14.05
C ALA A 106 -52.24 19.56 -14.23
N LYS A 107 -51.76 20.71 -14.73
CA LYS A 107 -50.33 20.94 -14.95
C LYS A 107 -49.56 21.02 -13.63
N LEU A 108 -50.11 21.65 -12.60
CA LEU A 108 -49.52 21.66 -11.27
C LEU A 108 -49.47 20.25 -10.67
N SER A 109 -50.53 19.45 -10.85
CA SER A 109 -50.54 18.05 -10.39
C SER A 109 -49.46 17.21 -11.06
N GLU A 110 -49.24 17.39 -12.36
CA GLU A 110 -48.16 16.72 -13.10
C GLU A 110 -46.78 17.10 -12.56
N ILE A 111 -46.54 18.40 -12.36
CA ILE A 111 -45.26 18.91 -11.84
C ILE A 111 -44.99 18.37 -10.43
N VAL A 112 -45.97 18.39 -9.53
CA VAL A 112 -45.83 17.85 -8.17
C VAL A 112 -45.59 16.34 -8.20
N GLY A 113 -46.24 15.62 -9.10
CA GLY A 113 -45.99 14.18 -9.32
C GLY A 113 -44.54 13.92 -9.75
N GLN A 114 -44.02 14.68 -10.71
CA GLN A 114 -42.62 14.59 -11.15
C GLN A 114 -41.62 14.92 -10.02
N ILE A 115 -41.90 15.95 -9.21
CA ILE A 115 -41.07 16.30 -8.04
C ILE A 115 -41.06 15.16 -7.02
N THR A 116 -42.22 14.57 -6.73
CA THR A 116 -42.31 13.45 -5.77
C THR A 116 -41.50 12.25 -6.26
N GLN A 117 -41.65 11.88 -7.54
CA GLN A 117 -40.88 10.80 -8.15
C GLN A 117 -39.36 11.05 -8.14
N ALA A 118 -38.94 12.29 -8.41
CA ALA A 118 -37.54 12.68 -8.31
C ALA A 118 -37.03 12.57 -6.87
N ALA A 119 -37.83 12.99 -5.87
CA ALA A 119 -37.47 12.88 -4.46
C ALA A 119 -37.31 11.41 -4.02
N ASP A 120 -38.19 10.51 -4.44
CA ASP A 120 -38.10 9.07 -4.16
C ASP A 120 -36.84 8.44 -4.78
N THR A 121 -36.50 8.87 -6.00
CA THR A 121 -35.27 8.43 -6.69
C THR A 121 -34.03 8.91 -5.95
N ILE A 122 -34.00 10.17 -5.50
CA ILE A 122 -32.90 10.75 -4.72
C ILE A 122 -32.77 10.04 -3.38
N ALA A 123 -33.88 9.76 -2.68
CA ALA A 123 -33.87 9.06 -1.41
C ALA A 123 -33.30 7.64 -1.54
N SER A 124 -33.68 6.93 -2.61
CA SER A 124 -33.16 5.60 -2.91
C SER A 124 -31.65 5.64 -3.21
N ALA A 125 -31.20 6.57 -4.06
CA ALA A 125 -29.79 6.76 -4.37
C ALA A 125 -28.95 7.14 -3.14
N ALA A 126 -29.48 7.98 -2.26
CA ALA A 126 -28.82 8.33 -1.00
C ALA A 126 -28.67 7.11 -0.07
N GLY A 127 -29.67 6.23 -0.04
CA GLY A 127 -29.60 4.96 0.68
C GLY A 127 -28.49 4.05 0.16
N GLU A 128 -28.38 3.89 -1.16
CA GLU A 128 -27.30 3.12 -1.80
C GLU A 128 -25.92 3.71 -1.50
N VAL A 129 -25.77 5.04 -1.58
CA VAL A 129 -24.53 5.74 -1.22
C VAL A 129 -24.16 5.50 0.24
N SER A 130 -25.13 5.54 1.15
CA SER A 130 -24.88 5.28 2.58
C SER A 130 -24.38 3.85 2.83
N ILE A 131 -24.97 2.86 2.17
CA ILE A 131 -24.54 1.45 2.27
C ILE A 131 -23.13 1.30 1.71
N GLY A 132 -22.88 1.85 0.51
CA GLY A 132 -21.55 1.81 -0.12
C GLY A 132 -20.48 2.52 0.70
N SER A 133 -20.83 3.62 1.38
CA SER A 133 -19.91 4.32 2.29
C SER A 133 -19.58 3.50 3.53
N SER A 134 -20.53 2.71 4.05
CA SER A 134 -20.29 1.83 5.20
C SER A 134 -19.38 0.66 4.83
N ASP A 135 -19.60 0.03 3.67
CA ASP A 135 -18.72 -1.02 3.14
C ASP A 135 -17.30 -0.50 2.90
N LEU A 136 -17.19 0.70 2.31
CA LEU A 136 -15.90 1.34 2.09
C LEU A 136 -15.17 1.64 3.41
N ALA A 137 -15.89 2.07 4.45
CA ALA A 137 -15.32 2.31 5.77
C ALA A 137 -14.77 1.01 6.38
N GLU A 138 -15.56 -0.07 6.37
CA GLU A 138 -15.13 -1.39 6.87
C GLU A 138 -13.88 -1.89 6.15
N ARG A 139 -13.85 -1.79 4.81
CA ARG A 139 -12.69 -2.16 4.01
C ARG A 139 -11.48 -1.28 4.28
N THR A 140 -11.68 0.00 4.55
CA THR A 140 -10.61 0.93 4.90
C THR A 140 -10.01 0.59 6.27
N GLU A 141 -10.83 0.22 7.25
CA GLU A 141 -10.37 -0.27 8.56
C GLU A 141 -9.59 -1.58 8.44
N GLN A 142 -10.08 -2.54 7.64
CA GLN A 142 -9.34 -3.78 7.35
C GLN A 142 -7.99 -3.48 6.69
N GLN A 143 -7.96 -2.56 5.72
CA GLN A 143 -6.72 -2.18 5.05
C GLN A 143 -5.73 -1.48 5.99
N ALA A 144 -6.22 -0.64 6.91
CA ALA A 144 -5.38 -0.03 7.94
C ALA A 144 -4.74 -1.09 8.85
N SER A 145 -5.52 -2.10 9.27
CA SER A 145 -5.02 -3.24 10.06
C SER A 145 -3.94 -4.03 9.31
N SER A 146 -4.17 -4.35 8.02
CA SER A 146 -3.14 -5.02 7.20
C SER A 146 -1.86 -4.17 7.03
N LEU A 147 -1.99 -2.84 6.98
CA LEU A 147 -0.84 -1.94 6.94
C LEU A 147 -0.08 -1.93 8.26
N GLU A 148 -0.75 -2.01 9.41
CA GLU A 148 -0.11 -2.15 10.72
C GLU A 148 0.69 -3.46 10.82
N GLU A 149 0.11 -4.58 10.38
CA GLU A 149 0.81 -5.88 10.35
C GLU A 149 2.02 -5.86 9.41
N THR A 150 1.88 -5.21 8.25
CA THR A 150 2.97 -5.02 7.29
C THR A 150 4.09 -4.16 7.90
N ALA A 151 3.74 -3.08 8.61
CA ALA A 151 4.71 -2.21 9.26
C ALA A 151 5.48 -2.96 10.37
N ALA A 152 4.78 -3.74 11.20
CA ALA A 152 5.41 -4.58 12.22
C ALA A 152 6.37 -5.60 11.60
N SER A 153 5.97 -6.25 10.51
CA SER A 153 6.82 -7.18 9.76
C SER A 153 8.07 -6.48 9.18
N MET A 154 7.91 -5.25 8.71
CA MET A 154 9.03 -4.44 8.22
C MET A 154 10.00 -4.03 9.33
N GLU A 155 9.52 -3.78 10.55
CA GLU A 155 10.38 -3.52 11.71
C GLU A 155 11.21 -4.76 12.09
N GLU A 156 10.59 -5.94 12.12
CA GLU A 156 11.27 -7.21 12.38
C GLU A 156 12.33 -7.53 11.31
N LEU A 157 11.99 -7.31 10.04
CA LEU A 157 12.94 -7.41 8.94
C LEU A 157 14.10 -6.42 9.10
N GLY A 158 13.82 -5.17 9.49
CA GLY A 158 14.84 -4.17 9.76
C GLY A 158 15.80 -4.58 10.88
N ALA A 159 15.29 -5.18 11.96
CA ALA A 159 16.09 -5.73 13.04
C ALA A 159 16.98 -6.89 12.56
N THR A 160 16.43 -7.80 11.76
CA THR A 160 17.16 -8.93 11.19
C THR A 160 18.27 -8.47 10.24
N VAL A 161 18.01 -7.47 9.40
CA VAL A 161 19.01 -6.88 8.50
C VAL A 161 20.15 -6.24 9.28
N ARG A 162 19.87 -5.50 10.38
CA ARG A 162 20.93 -4.96 11.26
C ARG A 162 21.77 -6.07 11.89
N SER A 163 21.12 -7.11 12.42
CA SER A 163 21.82 -8.27 13.00
C SER A 163 22.74 -8.95 11.97
N ASN A 164 22.27 -9.12 10.73
CA ASN A 164 23.08 -9.68 9.65
C ASN A 164 24.27 -8.79 9.29
N ALA A 165 24.09 -7.47 9.27
CA ALA A 165 25.20 -6.53 9.04
C ALA A 165 26.26 -6.62 10.15
N ASP A 166 25.83 -6.66 11.42
CA ASP A 166 26.73 -6.83 12.56
C ASP A 166 27.46 -8.18 12.51
N ASN A 167 26.76 -9.25 12.13
CA ASN A 167 27.35 -10.57 11.94
C ASN A 167 28.41 -10.58 10.82
N ALA A 168 28.13 -9.93 9.69
CA ALA A 168 29.07 -9.82 8.59
C ALA A 168 30.32 -9.01 9.00
N GLN A 169 30.15 -7.93 9.77
CA GLN A 169 31.26 -7.16 10.29
C GLN A 169 32.13 -7.98 11.26
N ARG A 170 31.50 -8.74 12.16
CA ARG A 170 32.22 -9.65 13.07
C ARG A 170 32.97 -10.74 12.31
N ALA A 171 32.34 -11.38 11.33
CA ALA A 171 32.97 -12.39 10.49
C ALA A 171 34.18 -11.83 9.72
N ASN A 172 34.08 -10.59 9.20
CA ASN A 172 35.19 -9.91 8.56
C ASN A 172 36.35 -9.64 9.54
N GLY A 173 36.04 -9.24 10.78
CA GLY A 173 37.04 -9.09 11.84
C GLY A 173 37.76 -10.41 12.14
N MET A 174 37.00 -11.50 12.34
CA MET A 174 37.56 -12.83 12.57
C MET A 174 38.44 -13.32 11.41
N ALA A 175 38.04 -13.03 10.16
CA ALA A 175 38.84 -13.36 8.99
C ALA A 175 40.14 -12.56 8.94
N ALA A 176 40.13 -11.29 9.35
CA ALA A 176 41.33 -10.48 9.46
C ALA A 176 42.28 -11.02 10.54
N ASP A 177 41.76 -11.37 11.72
CA ASP A 177 42.55 -11.95 12.81
C ASP A 177 43.18 -13.29 12.39
N ALA A 178 42.40 -14.16 11.72
CA ALA A 178 42.89 -15.42 11.19
C ALA A 178 44.00 -15.22 10.14
N ARG A 179 43.87 -14.20 9.27
CA ARG A 179 44.91 -13.84 8.31
C ARG A 179 46.20 -13.40 9.01
N THR A 180 46.11 -12.54 10.02
CA THR A 180 47.27 -12.09 10.81
C THR A 180 47.93 -13.26 11.56
N ALA A 181 47.13 -14.18 12.12
CA ALA A 181 47.67 -15.39 12.74
C ALA A 181 48.40 -16.28 11.73
N ALA A 182 47.86 -16.45 10.52
CA ALA A 182 48.50 -17.19 9.44
C ALA A 182 49.80 -16.51 8.97
N GLU A 183 49.81 -15.18 8.81
CA GLU A 183 51.01 -14.40 8.46
C GLU A 183 52.12 -14.59 9.52
N SER A 184 51.77 -14.48 10.81
CA SER A 184 52.70 -14.74 11.91
C SER A 184 53.20 -16.18 11.94
N GLY A 185 52.31 -17.15 11.68
CA GLY A 185 52.67 -18.56 11.56
C GLY A 185 53.66 -18.83 10.42
N GLY A 186 53.46 -18.18 9.27
CA GLY A 186 54.39 -18.20 8.14
C GLY A 186 55.77 -17.67 8.52
N THR A 187 55.82 -16.58 9.30
CA THR A 187 57.11 -16.02 9.76
C THR A 187 57.88 -16.99 10.68
N VAL A 188 57.16 -17.73 11.52
CA VAL A 188 57.74 -18.77 12.38
C VAL A 188 58.23 -19.96 11.55
N ALA A 189 57.45 -20.38 10.56
CA ALA A 189 57.84 -21.46 9.64
C ALA A 189 59.11 -21.10 8.84
N ASP A 190 59.22 -19.87 8.34
CA ASP A 190 60.42 -19.36 7.66
C ASP A 190 61.65 -19.40 8.58
N SER A 191 61.48 -18.96 9.83
CA SER A 191 62.55 -19.01 10.84
C SER A 191 63.00 -20.46 11.12
N ALA A 192 62.06 -21.41 11.15
CA ALA A 192 62.35 -22.83 11.32
C ALA A 192 63.11 -23.41 10.09
N ILE A 193 62.72 -23.03 8.87
CA ILE A 193 63.44 -23.41 7.64
C ILE A 193 64.88 -22.88 7.67
N GLU A 194 65.09 -21.64 8.11
CA GLU A 194 66.44 -21.07 8.22
C GLU A 194 67.29 -21.82 9.25
N ALA A 195 66.72 -22.17 10.41
CA ALA A 195 67.40 -23.00 11.40
C ALA A 195 67.77 -24.38 10.84
N MET A 196 66.87 -25.03 10.10
CA MET A 196 67.14 -26.33 9.45
C MET A 196 68.25 -26.23 8.40
N LYS A 197 68.29 -25.17 7.58
CA LYS A 197 69.39 -24.92 6.63
C LYS A 197 70.74 -24.79 7.33
N ARG A 198 70.77 -24.14 8.51
CA ARG A 198 71.99 -24.05 9.32
C ARG A 198 72.42 -25.42 9.85
N ILE A 199 71.47 -26.26 10.25
CA ILE A 199 71.75 -27.65 10.67
C ILE A 199 72.31 -28.45 9.50
N GLU A 200 71.68 -28.40 8.32
CA GLU A 200 72.17 -29.06 7.10
C GLU A 200 73.61 -28.66 6.78
N ALA A 201 73.91 -27.36 6.81
CA ALA A 201 75.27 -26.85 6.58
C ALA A 201 76.27 -27.36 7.64
N SER A 202 75.85 -27.49 8.90
CA SER A 202 76.68 -28.03 9.97
C SER A 202 76.93 -29.54 9.79
N SER A 203 75.91 -30.31 9.41
CA SER A 203 76.02 -31.75 9.13
C SER A 203 76.99 -32.04 7.98
N ARG A 204 76.97 -31.22 6.91
CA ARG A 204 77.96 -31.32 5.84
C ARG A 204 79.39 -31.08 6.33
N LYS A 205 79.62 -30.03 7.13
CA LYS A 205 80.94 -29.77 7.73
C LYS A 205 81.40 -30.92 8.63
N ILE A 206 80.50 -31.51 9.42
CA ILE A 206 80.83 -32.69 10.23
C ILE A 206 81.22 -33.86 9.32
N THR A 207 80.51 -34.07 8.21
CA THR A 207 80.81 -35.13 7.24
C THR A 207 82.21 -34.97 6.64
N ASP A 208 82.61 -33.74 6.30
CA ASP A 208 83.96 -33.43 5.83
C ASP A 208 85.03 -33.74 6.89
N ILE A 209 84.79 -33.35 8.15
CA ILE A 209 85.68 -33.62 9.29
C ILE A 209 85.83 -35.14 9.51
N ILE A 210 84.73 -35.89 9.47
CA ILE A 210 84.75 -37.35 9.61
C ILE A 210 85.51 -38.00 8.44
N GLY A 211 85.43 -37.44 7.23
CA GLY A 211 86.27 -37.85 6.10
C GLY A 211 87.77 -37.70 6.37
N VAL A 212 88.17 -36.56 6.94
CA VAL A 212 89.57 -36.33 7.36
C VAL A 212 89.99 -37.30 8.47
N ILE A 213 89.11 -37.59 9.44
CA ILE A 213 89.41 -38.55 10.52
C ILE A 213 89.58 -39.97 9.97
N ASP A 214 88.75 -40.39 9.02
CA ASP A 214 88.88 -41.69 8.33
C ASP A 214 90.20 -41.77 7.55
N GLU A 215 90.59 -40.69 6.88
CA GLU A 215 91.89 -40.58 6.19
C GLU A 215 93.07 -40.67 7.18
N ILE A 216 93.01 -39.96 8.31
CA ILE A 216 94.02 -40.05 9.39
C ILE A 216 94.10 -41.47 9.94
N ALA A 217 92.97 -42.14 10.15
CA ALA A 217 92.93 -43.52 10.62
C ALA A 217 93.57 -44.47 9.60
N PHE A 218 93.30 -44.29 8.30
CA PHE A 218 93.92 -45.07 7.23
C PHE A 218 95.44 -44.86 7.15
N GLN A 219 95.91 -43.61 7.22
CA GLN A 219 97.34 -43.28 7.26
C GLN A 219 98.01 -43.88 8.50
N THR A 220 97.37 -43.79 9.67
CA THR A 220 97.87 -44.38 10.93
C THR A 220 97.97 -45.89 10.84
N ASN A 221 97.01 -46.56 10.20
CA ASN A 221 97.03 -48.00 9.94
C ASN A 221 98.19 -48.40 8.99
N LEU A 222 98.47 -47.60 7.96
CA LEU A 222 99.63 -47.81 7.06
C LEU A 222 100.97 -47.58 7.78
N LEU A 223 101.08 -46.52 8.57
CA LEU A 223 102.26 -46.23 9.41
C LEU A 223 102.54 -47.37 10.40
N ALA A 224 101.50 -47.86 11.06
CA ALA A 224 101.59 -48.97 12.00
C ALA A 224 101.98 -50.29 11.31
N LEU A 225 101.47 -50.53 10.08
CA LEU A 225 101.90 -51.67 9.27
C LEU A 225 103.38 -51.59 8.92
N ASN A 226 103.85 -50.43 8.45
CA ASN A 226 105.27 -50.20 8.15
C ASN A 226 106.15 -50.40 9.40
N ALA A 227 105.72 -49.90 10.55
CA ALA A 227 106.42 -50.09 11.82
C ALA A 227 106.45 -51.57 12.26
N ALA A 228 105.36 -52.31 12.06
CA ALA A 228 105.31 -53.75 12.36
C ALA A 228 106.25 -54.57 11.46
N VAL A 229 106.36 -54.20 10.18
CA VAL A 229 107.30 -54.81 9.22
C VAL A 229 108.75 -54.52 9.61
N GLU A 230 109.09 -53.28 9.93
CA GLU A 230 110.45 -52.91 10.33
C GLU A 230 110.83 -53.53 11.69
N ALA A 231 109.88 -53.64 12.62
CA ALA A 231 110.07 -54.36 13.87
C ALA A 231 110.31 -55.87 13.67
N ALA A 232 109.62 -56.50 12.71
CA ALA A 232 109.89 -57.90 12.33
C ALA A 232 111.27 -58.07 11.69
N ARG A 233 111.75 -57.06 10.96
CA ARG A 233 113.07 -57.03 10.33
C ARG A 233 114.21 -56.92 11.34
N ALA A 234 113.97 -56.27 12.48
CA ALA A 234 114.93 -56.11 13.59
C ALA A 234 115.06 -57.35 14.52
N GLY A 235 114.32 -58.44 14.25
CA GLY A 235 114.45 -59.70 14.98
C GLY A 235 114.08 -59.59 16.47
N ASP A 236 114.88 -60.22 17.36
CA ASP A 236 114.59 -60.27 18.81
C ASP A 236 114.59 -58.89 19.50
N ALA A 237 115.32 -57.90 18.97
CA ALA A 237 115.34 -56.54 19.50
C ALA A 237 114.06 -55.73 19.19
N GLY A 238 113.30 -56.13 18.16
CA GLY A 238 112.08 -55.44 17.70
C GLY A 238 110.77 -55.94 18.32
N ARG A 239 110.79 -57.00 19.14
CA ARG A 239 109.58 -57.67 19.67
C ARG A 239 108.64 -56.73 20.41
N GLY A 240 109.16 -55.83 21.25
CA GLY A 240 108.36 -54.84 21.98
C GLY A 240 107.71 -53.80 21.06
N PHE A 241 108.45 -53.34 20.04
CA PHE A 241 107.93 -52.41 19.03
C PHE A 241 106.87 -53.04 18.12
N ALA A 242 107.01 -54.33 17.80
CA ALA A 242 106.01 -55.07 17.01
C ALA A 242 104.65 -55.16 17.72
N VAL A 243 104.64 -55.37 19.05
CA VAL A 243 103.39 -55.40 19.84
C VAL A 243 102.71 -54.03 19.85
N VAL A 244 103.48 -52.96 20.07
CA VAL A 244 102.95 -51.58 20.06
C VAL A 244 102.42 -51.22 18.65
N ALA A 245 103.14 -51.58 17.59
CA ALA A 245 102.70 -51.35 16.22
C ALA A 245 101.39 -52.09 15.89
N GLN A 246 101.23 -53.33 16.36
CA GLN A 246 99.99 -54.09 16.18
C GLN A 246 98.82 -53.47 16.97
N GLU A 247 99.06 -52.95 18.17
CA GLU A 247 98.03 -52.27 18.97
C GLU A 247 97.59 -50.94 18.35
N VAL A 248 98.55 -50.13 17.85
CA VAL A 248 98.27 -48.89 17.12
C VAL A 248 97.48 -49.18 15.84
N ARG A 249 97.82 -50.27 15.14
CA ARG A 249 97.08 -50.72 13.95
C ARG A 249 95.63 -51.09 14.28
N ASN A 250 95.42 -51.84 15.36
CA ASN A 250 94.09 -52.22 15.81
C ASN A 250 93.26 -50.99 16.22
N LEU A 251 93.87 -50.04 16.93
CA LEU A 251 93.22 -48.77 17.28
C LEU A 251 92.84 -47.95 16.03
N ALA A 252 93.72 -47.89 15.03
CA ALA A 252 93.45 -47.21 13.77
C ALA A 252 92.29 -47.87 12.99
N GLN A 253 92.22 -49.20 12.94
CA GLN A 253 91.08 -49.92 12.35
C GLN A 253 89.77 -49.66 13.11
N ARG A 254 89.82 -49.62 14.44
CA ARG A 254 88.65 -49.26 15.27
C ARG A 254 88.21 -47.81 15.04
N SER A 255 89.15 -46.89 14.87
CA SER A 255 88.85 -45.48 14.58
C SER A 255 88.22 -45.29 13.20
N ALA A 256 88.70 -46.00 12.18
CA ALA A 256 88.10 -46.00 10.84
C ALA A 256 86.67 -46.56 10.87
N GLN A 257 86.46 -47.67 11.57
CA GLN A 257 85.12 -48.26 11.73
C GLN A 257 84.15 -47.31 12.45
N ALA A 258 84.56 -46.70 13.56
CA ALA A 258 83.75 -45.71 14.28
C ALA A 258 83.44 -44.47 13.43
N SER A 259 84.42 -44.00 12.65
CA SER A 259 84.23 -42.87 11.71
C SER A 259 83.19 -43.22 10.64
N LYS A 260 83.19 -44.45 10.13
CA LYS A 260 82.22 -44.93 9.15
C LYS A 260 80.80 -45.03 9.72
N GLU A 261 80.66 -45.47 10.97
CA GLU A 261 79.37 -45.50 11.68
C GLU A 261 78.82 -44.09 11.94
N ILE A 262 79.66 -43.15 12.41
CA ILE A 262 79.26 -41.75 12.60
C ILE A 262 78.86 -41.13 11.26
N LYS A 263 79.61 -41.41 10.18
CA LYS A 263 79.28 -40.92 8.83
C LYS A 263 77.88 -41.39 8.40
N GLY A 264 77.52 -42.64 8.69
CA GLY A 264 76.17 -43.16 8.44
C GLY A 264 75.10 -42.37 9.18
N LEU A 265 75.26 -42.19 10.50
CA LEU A 265 74.30 -41.44 11.33
C LEU A 265 74.12 -39.97 10.89
N ILE A 266 75.20 -39.32 10.44
CA ILE A 266 75.14 -37.94 9.95
C ILE A 266 74.44 -37.86 8.59
N LEU A 267 74.65 -38.84 7.69
CA LEU A 267 73.94 -38.91 6.41
C LEU A 267 72.44 -39.15 6.62
N ASP A 268 72.07 -40.03 7.55
CA ASP A 268 70.67 -40.25 7.92
C ASP A 268 70.04 -38.98 8.49
N SER A 269 70.78 -38.26 9.34
CA SER A 269 70.33 -36.96 9.88
C SER A 269 70.18 -35.89 8.80
N ASP A 270 71.06 -35.84 7.80
CA ASP A 270 70.95 -34.94 6.64
C ASP A 270 69.69 -35.21 5.83
N SER A 271 69.35 -36.49 5.62
CA SER A 271 68.10 -36.89 4.96
C SER A 271 66.88 -36.43 5.76
N GLN A 272 66.85 -36.67 7.08
CA GLN A 272 65.73 -36.26 7.93
C GLN A 272 65.54 -34.74 7.97
N VAL A 273 66.63 -33.96 7.97
CA VAL A 273 66.56 -32.50 7.90
C VAL A 273 66.01 -32.04 6.55
N LYS A 274 66.42 -32.65 5.43
CA LYS A 274 65.87 -32.34 4.10
C LYS A 274 64.38 -32.64 4.01
N ASP A 275 63.96 -33.79 4.48
CA ASP A 275 62.54 -34.19 4.51
C ASP A 275 61.74 -33.21 5.38
N GLY A 276 62.27 -32.82 6.54
CA GLY A 276 61.67 -31.81 7.43
C GLY A 276 61.52 -30.45 6.76
N VAL A 277 62.54 -29.98 6.03
CA VAL A 277 62.47 -28.72 5.27
C VAL A 277 61.41 -28.78 4.17
N GLU A 278 61.29 -29.92 3.47
CA GLU A 278 60.27 -30.09 2.44
C GLU A 278 58.85 -30.10 3.01
N LEU A 279 58.64 -30.77 4.15
CA LEU A 279 57.34 -30.78 4.84
C LEU A 279 56.94 -29.38 5.31
N VAL A 280 57.86 -28.61 5.90
CA VAL A 280 57.56 -27.24 6.34
C VAL A 280 57.28 -26.32 5.13
N LYS A 281 57.99 -26.49 4.01
CA LYS A 281 57.71 -25.77 2.75
C LYS A 281 56.36 -26.09 2.12
N LYS A 282 55.79 -27.28 2.38
CA LYS A 282 54.44 -27.65 1.92
C LYS A 282 53.36 -27.18 2.90
N ALA A 283 53.72 -26.90 4.15
CA ALA A 283 52.82 -26.48 5.21
C ALA A 283 52.64 -24.95 5.30
N GLY A 284 53.64 -24.18 4.86
CA GLY A 284 53.53 -22.73 4.60
C GLY A 284 53.12 -22.44 3.17
#